data_AF-A0A0L6JH80-F1
#
_entry.id   AF-A0A0L6JH80-F1
#
_cell.length_a   1.000
_cell.length_b   1.000
_cell.length_c   1.000
_cell.angle_alpha   90.00
_cell.angle_beta   90.00
_cell.angle_gamma   90.00
#
_symmetry.space_group_name_H-M   'P 1'
#
loop_
_entity.id
_entity.type
_entity.pdbx_description
1 polymer ?
#
loop_
_entity_poly.entity_id
_entity_poly.type
_entity_poly.pdbx_seq_one_letter_code
_entity_poly.pdbx_strand_id
1 'polypeptide(L)' 'MDKYFVIKKDELSRYTHRFSREAVETAAKLIELSRNEKGKKPNSYIVINRDEPYADQVIEIMKQHGHDIND' A
#
# COMPACT_ATOMS: atom_id res chain seq x y z
N MET A 1 -16.01 2.03 -7.15
CA MET A 1 -14.85 1.13 -7.31
C MET A 1 -13.66 1.88 -6.79
N ASP A 2 -12.98 1.37 -5.76
CA ASP A 2 -11.88 2.10 -5.14
C ASP A 2 -10.67 2.14 -6.08
N LYS A 3 -10.05 3.32 -6.21
CA LYS A 3 -8.88 3.53 -7.10
C LYS A 3 -7.64 2.77 -6.62
N TYR A 4 -7.60 2.45 -5.33
CA TYR A 4 -6.52 1.74 -4.66
C TYR A 4 -7.11 0.68 -3.74
N PHE A 5 -6.39 -0.42 -3.55
CA PHE A 5 -6.68 -1.38 -2.49
C PHE A 5 -5.39 -1.64 -1.71
N VAL A 6 -5.53 -1.89 -0.41
CA VAL A 6 -4.42 -2.23 0.48
C VAL A 6 -4.65 -3.64 0.96
N ILE A 7 -3.60 -4.47 0.94
CA ILE A 7 -3.66 -5.85 1.43
C ILE A 7 -2.49 -6.10 2.39
N LYS A 8 -2.78 -6.62 3.58
CA LYS A 8 -1.74 -7.07 4.52
C LYS A 8 -1.13 -8.36 3.97
N LYS A 9 0.20 -8.39 3.80
CA LYS A 9 0.91 -9.59 3.32
C LYS A 9 0.67 -10.81 4.21
N ASP A 10 0.52 -10.60 5.52
CA ASP A 10 0.23 -11.67 6.47
C ASP A 10 -1.15 -12.27 6.26
N GLU A 11 -2.16 -11.44 5.97
CA GLU A 11 -3.52 -11.91 5.68
C GLU A 11 -3.59 -12.60 4.33
N LEU A 12 -2.92 -12.06 3.31
CA LEU A 12 -2.75 -12.73 2.03
C LEU A 12 -2.12 -14.12 2.25
N SER A 13 -1.14 -14.23 3.14
CA SER A 13 -0.48 -15.49 3.49
C SER A 13 -1.37 -16.46 4.25
N ARG A 14 -2.17 -15.97 5.21
CA ARG A 14 -3.04 -16.77 6.07
C ARG A 14 -4.31 -17.26 5.37
N TYR A 15 -4.93 -16.40 4.57
CA TYR A 15 -6.27 -16.64 4.03
C TYR A 15 -6.29 -17.07 2.56
N THR A 16 -5.14 -17.08 1.87
CA THR A 16 -5.08 -17.51 0.47
C THR A 16 -4.08 -18.63 0.25
N HIS A 17 -4.36 -19.44 -0.76
CA HIS A 17 -3.48 -20.52 -1.18
C HIS A 17 -2.31 -19.97 -1.99
N ARG A 18 -1.24 -20.77 -2.09
CA ARG A 18 0.04 -20.37 -2.69
C ARG A 18 -0.11 -19.71 -4.07
N PHE A 19 -0.91 -20.27 -4.98
CA PHE A 19 -1.07 -19.72 -6.33
C PHE A 19 -1.70 -18.33 -6.35
N SER A 20 -2.69 -18.03 -5.49
CA SER A 20 -3.24 -16.67 -5.36
C SER A 20 -2.17 -15.67 -4.93
N ARG A 21 -1.28 -16.06 -4.01
CA ARG A 21 -0.19 -15.19 -3.52
C ARG A 21 0.81 -14.90 -4.63
N GLU A 22 1.25 -15.95 -5.32
CA GLU A 22 2.17 -15.84 -6.46
C GLU A 22 1.58 -14.97 -7.58
N ALA A 23 0.27 -15.07 -7.83
CA ALA A 23 -0.41 -14.23 -8.82
C ALA A 23 -0.39 -12.74 -8.44
N VAL A 24 -0.66 -12.40 -7.17
CA VAL A 24 -0.60 -11.01 -6.68
C VAL A 24 0.81 -10.45 -6.78
N GLU A 25 1.83 -11.21 -6.34
CA GLU A 25 3.22 -10.79 -6.42
C GLU A 25 3.71 -10.63 -7.86
N THR A 26 3.31 -11.54 -8.74
CA THR A 26 3.64 -11.48 -10.17
C THR A 26 3.03 -10.24 -10.81
N ALA A 27 1.75 -9.96 -10.54
CA ALA A 27 1.09 -8.76 -11.03
C ALA A 27 1.80 -7.48 -10.56
N ALA A 28 2.17 -7.40 -9.27
CA ALA A 28 2.91 -6.26 -8.73
C ALA A 28 4.27 -6.05 -9.43
N LYS A 29 5.04 -7.13 -9.63
CA LYS A 29 6.34 -7.08 -10.33
C LYS A 29 6.21 -6.64 -11.79
N LEU A 30 5.21 -7.17 -12.52
CA LEU A 30 4.99 -6.78 -13.92
C LEU A 30 4.63 -5.30 -14.04
N ILE A 31 3.83 -4.76 -13.11
CA ILE A 31 3.50 -3.33 -13.07
C ILE A 31 4.76 -2.50 -12.80
N GLU A 32 5.59 -2.90 -11.83
CA GLU A 32 6.85 -2.22 -11.51
C GLU A 32 7.80 -2.20 -12.72
N LEU A 33 8.01 -3.35 -13.36
CA LEU A 33 8.84 -3.47 -14.57
C LEU A 33 8.33 -2.55 -15.70
N SER A 34 7.04 -2.59 -16.00
CA SER A 34 6.45 -1.75 -17.06
C SER A 34 6.56 -0.25 -16.75
N ARG A 35 6.53 0.14 -15.46
CA ARG A 35 6.76 1.53 -15.05
C ARG A 35 8.21 1.94 -15.26
N ASN A 36 9.15 1.08 -14.89
CA ASN A 36 10.58 1.31 -15.06
C ASN A 36 10.95 1.45 -16.55
N GLU A 37 10.42 0.59 -17.41
CA GLU A 37 10.60 0.68 -18.87
C GLU A 37 10.08 2.00 -19.46
N LYS A 38 9.03 2.57 -18.86
CA LYS A 38 8.44 3.87 -19.25
C LYS A 38 9.13 5.07 -18.57
N GLY A 39 10.25 4.87 -17.88
CA GLY A 39 10.96 5.91 -17.15
C GLY A 39 10.17 6.54 -15.99
N LYS A 40 9.13 5.85 -15.50
CA LYS A 40 8.30 6.35 -14.38
C LYS A 40 8.99 6.05 -13.06
N LYS A 41 9.05 7.05 -12.18
CA LYS A 41 9.56 6.86 -10.81
C LYS A 41 8.66 5.88 -10.03
N PRO A 42 9.21 5.11 -9.06
CA PRO A 42 8.39 4.38 -8.09
C PRO A 42 7.41 5.33 -7.40
N ASN A 43 6.18 4.87 -7.19
CA ASN A 43 5.24 5.65 -6.39
C ASN A 43 5.67 5.57 -4.92
N SER A 44 5.63 6.70 -4.22
CA SER A 44 5.80 6.74 -2.77
C SER A 44 4.43 7.00 -2.15
N TYR A 45 4.05 6.18 -1.18
CA TYR A 45 2.78 6.27 -0.47
C TYR A 45 3.02 6.20 1.03
N ILE A 46 2.21 6.94 1.77
CA ILE A 46 2.09 6.77 3.22
C ILE A 46 0.76 6.06 3.47
N VAL A 47 0.81 4.92 4.15
CA VAL A 47 -0.37 4.13 4.51
C VAL A 47 -0.44 4.09 6.03
N ILE A 48 -1.53 4.59 6.60
CA ILE A 48 -1.79 4.56 8.04
C ILE A 48 -2.90 3.55 8.28
N ASN A 49 -2.59 2.47 9.01
CA ASN A 49 -3.60 1.52 9.46
C ASN A 49 -4.40 2.13 10.64
N ARG A 50 -5.64 2.55 10.39
CA ARG A 50 -6.49 3.20 11.42
C ARG A 50 -7.00 2.24 12.50
N ASP A 51 -6.85 0.93 12.30
CA ASP A 51 -7.22 -0.07 13.31
C ASP A 51 -6.18 -0.19 14.45
N GLU A 52 -5.00 0.42 14.29
CA GLU A 52 -3.94 0.38 15.32
C GLU A 52 -4.19 1.43 16.40
N PRO A 53 -3.93 1.12 17.69
CA PRO A 53 -4.22 2.03 18.81
C PRO A 53 -3.41 3.34 18.79
N TYR A 54 -2.34 3.40 18.00
CA TYR A 54 -1.50 4.58 17.82
C TYR A 54 -1.82 5.38 16.55
N ALA A 55 -2.83 4.98 15.76
CA ALA A 55 -3.13 5.60 14.47
C ALA A 55 -3.40 7.11 14.60
N ASP A 56 -4.18 7.53 15.59
CA ASP A 56 -4.50 8.95 15.80
C ASP A 56 -3.25 9.79 16.12
N GLN A 57 -2.30 9.22 16.86
CA GLN A 57 -1.04 9.91 17.17
C GLN A 57 -0.20 10.11 15.91
N VAL A 58 -0.13 9.09 15.06
CA VAL A 58 0.57 9.18 13.77
C VAL A 58 -0.09 10.22 12.88
N ILE A 59 -1.42 10.25 12.80
CA ILE A 59 -2.19 11.24 12.05
C ILE A 59 -1.88 12.66 12.53
N GLU A 60 -1.83 12.87 13.84
CA GLU A 60 -1.53 14.19 14.42
C GLU A 60 -0.10 14.65 14.12
N ILE A 61 0.89 13.75 14.24
CA ILE A 61 2.28 14.05 13.85
C ILE A 61 2.36 14.45 12.37
N MET A 62 1.66 13.72 11.49
CA MET A 62 1.64 14.01 10.06
C MET A 62 1.06 15.41 9.77
N LYS A 63 -0.04 15.78 10.43
CA LYS A 63 -0.65 17.12 10.31
C LYS A 63 0.30 18.25 10.72
N GLN A 64 1.01 18.08 11.84
CA GLN A 64 1.98 19.07 12.33
C GLN A 64 3.12 19.33 11.34
N HIS A 65 3.41 18.37 10.45
CA HIS A 65 4.45 18.47 9.42
C HIS A 65 3.88 18.81 8.02
N GLY A 66 2.63 19.28 7.94
CA GLY A 66 2.02 19.73 6.67
C GLY A 66 1.48 18.61 5.79
N HIS A 67 1.21 17.44 6.36
CA HIS A 67 0.56 16.32 5.69
C HIS A 67 -0.83 16.08 6.28
N ASP A 68 -1.84 16.84 5.83
CA ASP A 68 -3.24 16.56 6.17
C ASP A 68 -3.75 15.42 5.28
N ILE A 69 -4.40 14.44 5.91
CA ILE A 69 -4.91 13.22 5.27
C ILE A 69 -6.34 13.39 4.74
N ASN A 70 -6.92 14.59 4.87
CA ASN A 70 -8.25 14.93 4.36
C ASN A 70 -8.23 15.73 3.04
N ASP A 71 -7.04 16.02 2.49
CA ASP A 71 -6.84 16.59 1.13
C ASP A 71 -6.76 15.48 0.06
#